data_AF-A0A8T1UYD2-F1
#
_entry.id   AF-A0A8T1UYD2-F1
#
_cell.length_a   1.000
_cell.length_b   1.000
_cell.length_c   1.000
_cell.angle_alpha   90.00
_cell.angle_beta   90.00
_cell.angle_gamma   90.00
#
_symmetry.space_group_name_H-M   'P 1'
#
loop_
_entity.id
_entity.type
_entity.pdbx_description
1 polymer ?
#
loop_
_entity_poly.entity_id
_entity_poly.type
_entity_poly.pdbx_seq_one_letter_code
_entity_poly.pdbx_strand_id
1 'polypeptide(L)'
;MVSLYADAAWFKACEGYLVFCLWLLDRCYALSDVATPQSEKACHRVFLWFMLLLHVRRELGLGSEMFRIIEPPSLSVQEILKYMGEKLLTLRLELQAESEDPNLGVGGKLERDVVAEVVEMATELLMSRATKEDKDALCQWLGILTLEGERLGDPLWEGQARDAADKACDRVGQFLELLDLYPSSQEEQKVEIPTISSEVEKLWTSELQQLQKLSSDEEEKRQELARGIEAFLRYDVGKWPECKVEVFGSSMSMFGSPDSDLDMCVLKDSSYLDNEFPAENRLQTAKRRKNDLFDLKSIFESEGFEVDTVVAHARIPVLRFRYSRSGLDYKCDLCFDNELSVWNTRLLRAYASFDERARDLGIAVKHWAKQRGVSDTASGFLSSYSYVLMSIYYLQVVNVLPNLQDPPLVQIFHPIQERRAISVGCSILMLNESSLKSYAVDMNSSTVGRVFWKLFA
;
A
#
# COMPACT_ATOMS: atom_id res chain seq x y z
N MET A 1 -24.27 -28.83 5.52
CA MET A 1 -23.95 -27.70 4.62
C MET A 1 -23.25 -28.13 3.32
N VAL A 2 -22.37 -29.14 3.31
CA VAL A 2 -21.65 -29.59 2.09
C VAL A 2 -22.59 -30.14 0.99
N SER A 3 -23.72 -30.77 1.34
CA SER A 3 -24.64 -31.37 0.36
C SER A 3 -25.49 -30.38 -0.45
N LEU A 4 -25.52 -29.09 -0.08
CA LEU A 4 -26.31 -28.06 -0.78
C LEU A 4 -25.53 -27.32 -1.87
N TYR A 5 -24.19 -27.39 -1.85
CA TYR A 5 -23.32 -26.64 -2.76
C TYR A 5 -22.63 -27.51 -3.82
N ALA A 6 -22.67 -28.84 -3.68
CA ALA A 6 -22.06 -29.77 -4.64
C ALA A 6 -22.57 -29.58 -6.07
N ASP A 7 -23.79 -29.07 -6.23
CA ASP A 7 -24.40 -28.81 -7.54
C ASP A 7 -24.17 -27.40 -8.09
N ALA A 8 -23.61 -26.50 -7.30
CA ALA A 8 -23.37 -25.12 -7.72
C ALA A 8 -22.28 -25.05 -8.79
N ALA A 9 -22.50 -24.23 -9.82
CA ALA A 9 -21.58 -24.06 -10.95
C ALA A 9 -20.16 -23.67 -10.52
N TRP A 10 -20.03 -22.82 -9.50
CA TRP A 10 -18.71 -22.42 -8.97
C TRP A 10 -18.00 -23.53 -8.19
N PHE A 11 -18.75 -24.41 -7.52
CA PHE A 11 -18.17 -25.52 -6.76
C PHE A 11 -17.67 -26.62 -7.70
N LYS A 12 -18.43 -26.91 -8.77
CA LYS A 12 -18.03 -27.83 -9.84
C LYS A 12 -16.80 -27.32 -10.60
N ALA A 13 -16.81 -26.04 -10.98
CA ALA A 13 -15.75 -25.42 -11.77
C ALA A 13 -14.36 -25.41 -11.10
N CYS A 14 -14.30 -25.44 -9.76
CA CYS A 14 -13.06 -25.44 -8.99
C CYS A 14 -12.79 -26.77 -8.25
N GLU A 15 -13.57 -27.81 -8.53
CA GLU A 15 -13.51 -29.11 -7.85
C GLU A 15 -13.56 -29.00 -6.31
N GLY A 16 -14.31 -28.02 -5.80
CA GLY A 16 -14.45 -27.77 -4.36
C GLY A 16 -13.25 -27.08 -3.69
N TYR A 17 -12.39 -26.39 -4.44
CA TYR A 17 -11.27 -25.63 -3.88
C TYR A 17 -11.74 -24.50 -2.94
N LEU A 18 -11.74 -24.78 -1.63
CA LEU A 18 -12.43 -23.98 -0.62
C LEU A 18 -11.96 -22.52 -0.53
N VAL A 19 -10.66 -22.26 -0.73
CA VAL A 19 -10.10 -20.90 -0.68
C VAL A 19 -10.67 -20.03 -1.80
N PHE A 20 -10.80 -20.59 -3.01
CA PHE A 20 -11.47 -19.90 -4.12
C PHE A 20 -12.95 -19.69 -3.82
N CYS A 21 -13.64 -20.70 -3.28
CA CYS A 21 -15.06 -20.58 -2.95
C CYS A 21 -15.33 -19.42 -1.97
N LEU A 22 -14.52 -19.31 -0.91
CA LEU A 22 -14.62 -18.22 0.06
C LEU A 22 -14.30 -16.86 -0.57
N TRP A 23 -13.23 -16.79 -1.36
CA TRP A 23 -12.83 -15.59 -2.09
C TRP A 23 -13.91 -15.12 -3.07
N LEU A 24 -14.53 -16.06 -3.79
CA LEU A 24 -15.59 -15.78 -4.76
C LEU A 24 -16.85 -15.28 -4.04
N LEU A 25 -17.24 -15.91 -2.94
CA LEU A 25 -18.41 -15.51 -2.15
C LEU A 25 -18.27 -14.08 -1.58
N ASP A 26 -17.08 -13.72 -1.07
CA ASP A 26 -16.80 -12.35 -0.58
C ASP A 26 -17.00 -11.29 -1.67
N ARG A 27 -16.54 -11.58 -2.90
CA ARG A 27 -16.69 -10.67 -4.04
C ARG A 27 -18.11 -10.64 -4.61
N CYS A 28 -18.78 -11.78 -4.68
CA CYS A 28 -20.14 -11.87 -5.17
C CYS A 28 -21.15 -11.17 -4.25
N TYR A 29 -20.94 -11.20 -2.92
CA TYR A 29 -21.79 -10.49 -1.97
C TYR A 29 -21.79 -8.96 -2.17
N ALA A 30 -20.71 -8.42 -2.73
CA ALA A 30 -20.53 -7.01 -3.00
C ALA A 30 -21.02 -6.56 -4.41
N LEU A 31 -21.52 -7.51 -5.21
CA LEU A 31 -21.92 -7.32 -6.60
C LEU A 31 -23.42 -7.63 -6.80
N SER A 32 -24.05 -7.03 -7.80
CA SER A 32 -25.41 -7.41 -8.20
C SER A 32 -25.42 -8.81 -8.80
N ASP A 33 -26.56 -9.53 -8.75
CA ASP A 33 -26.72 -10.86 -9.35
C ASP A 33 -26.24 -10.93 -10.82
N VAL A 34 -26.41 -9.86 -11.58
CA VAL A 34 -25.97 -9.76 -12.99
C VAL A 34 -24.44 -9.82 -13.17
N ALA A 35 -23.67 -9.50 -12.12
CA ALA A 35 -22.21 -9.43 -12.16
C ALA A 35 -21.53 -10.69 -11.61
N THR A 36 -22.29 -11.62 -11.02
CA THR A 36 -21.75 -12.90 -10.54
C THR A 36 -21.67 -13.91 -11.70
N PRO A 37 -20.68 -14.82 -11.71
CA PRO A 37 -20.57 -15.82 -12.77
C PRO A 37 -21.77 -16.77 -12.76
N GLN A 38 -22.50 -16.83 -13.88
CA GLN A 38 -23.77 -17.57 -13.98
C GLN A 38 -23.64 -18.99 -14.56
N SER A 39 -22.48 -19.33 -15.12
CA SER A 39 -22.22 -20.64 -15.75
C SER A 39 -20.98 -21.30 -15.19
N GLU A 40 -20.91 -22.63 -15.26
CA GLU A 40 -19.72 -23.39 -14.85
C GLU A 40 -18.47 -22.96 -15.63
N LYS A 41 -18.63 -22.66 -16.92
CA LYS A 41 -17.57 -22.15 -17.78
C LYS A 41 -17.04 -20.79 -17.28
N ALA A 42 -17.92 -19.84 -16.96
CA ALA A 42 -17.53 -18.53 -16.42
C ALA A 42 -16.86 -18.66 -15.05
N CYS A 43 -17.39 -19.53 -14.18
CA CYS A 43 -16.76 -19.83 -12.89
C CYS A 43 -15.35 -20.43 -13.05
N HIS A 44 -15.16 -21.31 -14.03
CA HIS A 44 -13.88 -21.96 -14.28
C HIS A 44 -12.83 -20.94 -14.76
N ARG A 45 -13.21 -20.01 -15.63
CA ARG A 45 -12.28 -18.94 -16.04
C ARG A 45 -11.90 -18.04 -14.88
N VAL A 46 -12.87 -17.61 -14.05
CA VAL A 46 -12.60 -16.81 -12.85
C VAL A 46 -11.69 -17.57 -11.87
N PHE A 47 -11.84 -18.90 -11.76
CA PHE A 47 -10.93 -19.74 -10.98
C PHE A 47 -9.50 -19.73 -11.53
N LEU A 48 -9.32 -19.84 -12.84
CA LEU A 48 -7.99 -19.77 -13.47
C LEU A 48 -7.31 -18.41 -13.21
N TRP A 49 -8.07 -17.31 -13.28
CA TRP A 49 -7.54 -15.98 -12.95
C TRP A 49 -7.21 -15.82 -11.48
N PHE A 50 -8.02 -16.38 -10.60
CA PHE A 50 -7.72 -16.42 -9.17
C PHE A 50 -6.42 -17.19 -8.89
N MET A 51 -6.21 -18.34 -9.52
CA MET A 51 -4.97 -19.11 -9.39
C MET A 51 -3.76 -18.34 -9.91
N LEU A 52 -3.94 -17.64 -11.03
CA LEU A 52 -2.90 -16.79 -11.60
C LEU A 52 -2.56 -15.62 -10.67
N LEU A 53 -3.58 -14.96 -10.12
CA LEU A 53 -3.44 -13.90 -9.13
C LEU A 53 -2.65 -14.39 -7.91
N LEU A 54 -2.97 -15.58 -7.39
CA LEU A 54 -2.20 -16.17 -6.29
C LEU A 54 -0.73 -16.43 -6.66
N HIS A 55 -0.48 -16.89 -7.88
CA HIS A 55 0.87 -17.16 -8.36
C HIS A 55 1.70 -15.88 -8.48
N VAL A 56 1.15 -14.83 -9.11
CA VAL A 56 1.80 -13.52 -9.24
C VAL A 56 2.02 -12.88 -7.87
N ARG A 57 1.04 -12.98 -6.97
CA ARG A 57 1.18 -12.50 -5.59
C ARG A 57 2.30 -13.21 -4.85
N ARG A 58 2.48 -14.52 -5.05
CA ARG A 58 3.60 -15.28 -4.48
C ARG A 58 4.93 -14.75 -5.02
N GLU A 59 5.03 -14.57 -6.33
CA GLU A 59 6.24 -14.06 -7.01
C GLU A 59 6.61 -12.62 -6.59
N LEU A 60 5.62 -11.83 -6.17
CA LEU A 60 5.80 -10.50 -5.57
C LEU A 60 5.99 -10.51 -4.04
N GLY A 61 5.95 -11.67 -3.39
CA GLY A 61 6.04 -11.77 -1.92
C GLY A 61 4.80 -11.27 -1.16
N LEU A 62 3.64 -11.12 -1.82
CA LEU A 62 2.39 -10.56 -1.30
C LEU A 62 1.40 -11.64 -0.78
N GLY A 63 1.89 -12.84 -0.47
CA GLY A 63 1.10 -13.97 0.04
C GLY A 63 0.81 -13.87 1.55
N SER A 64 -0.38 -14.32 1.96
CA SER A 64 -0.89 -14.20 3.35
C SER A 64 -0.49 -15.38 4.27
N GLU A 65 0.32 -16.34 3.83
CA GLU A 65 0.68 -17.46 4.70
C GLU A 65 1.79 -17.07 5.67
N MET A 66 1.44 -17.17 6.96
CA MET A 66 2.18 -16.72 8.16
C MET A 66 3.57 -17.34 8.35
N PHE A 67 4.02 -18.18 7.41
CA PHE A 67 5.35 -18.78 7.37
C PHE A 67 5.76 -18.98 5.92
N ARG A 68 6.59 -18.07 5.38
CA ARG A 68 7.42 -18.40 4.22
C ARG A 68 8.84 -17.92 4.43
N ILE A 69 9.76 -18.87 4.26
CA ILE A 69 11.09 -18.57 3.74
C ILE A 69 10.84 -17.85 2.41
N ILE A 70 11.34 -16.62 2.26
CA ILE A 70 11.27 -15.89 1.00
C ILE A 70 12.12 -16.68 0.00
N GLU A 71 11.47 -17.51 -0.82
CA GLU A 71 12.14 -18.18 -1.93
C GLU A 71 12.47 -17.12 -2.99
N PRO A 72 13.67 -17.16 -3.60
CA PRO A 72 14.00 -16.24 -4.65
C PRO A 72 12.98 -16.34 -5.79
N PRO A 73 12.64 -15.20 -6.43
CA PRO A 73 11.68 -15.18 -7.53
C PRO A 73 12.08 -16.17 -8.62
N SER A 74 11.12 -16.99 -9.05
CA SER A 74 11.43 -18.16 -9.89
C SER A 74 11.25 -17.90 -11.38
N LEU A 75 10.50 -16.86 -11.76
CA LEU A 75 10.19 -16.55 -13.15
C LEU A 75 11.05 -15.41 -13.71
N SER A 76 11.71 -15.66 -14.84
CA SER A 76 12.31 -14.63 -15.68
C SER A 76 11.25 -13.75 -16.37
N VAL A 77 11.66 -12.59 -16.89
CA VAL A 77 10.78 -11.66 -17.62
C VAL A 77 10.11 -12.34 -18.82
N GLN A 78 10.86 -13.16 -19.56
CA GLN A 78 10.35 -13.94 -20.71
C GLN A 78 9.32 -14.99 -20.28
N GLU A 79 9.55 -15.68 -19.16
CA GLU A 79 8.59 -16.66 -18.64
C GLU A 79 7.31 -16.01 -18.16
N ILE A 80 7.40 -14.84 -17.50
CA ILE A 80 6.23 -14.06 -17.10
C ILE A 80 5.45 -13.63 -18.35
N LEU A 81 6.12 -13.02 -19.33
CA LEU A 81 5.49 -12.57 -20.56
C LEU A 81 4.76 -13.72 -21.27
N LYS A 82 5.44 -14.85 -21.45
CA LYS A 82 4.87 -16.02 -22.11
C LYS A 82 3.64 -16.54 -21.35
N TYR A 83 3.80 -16.79 -20.06
CA TYR A 83 2.75 -17.39 -19.25
C TYR A 83 1.52 -16.48 -19.12
N MET A 84 1.73 -15.19 -18.82
CA MET A 84 0.64 -14.22 -18.64
C MET A 84 0.01 -13.83 -19.97
N GLY A 85 0.84 -13.62 -20.99
CA GLY A 85 0.43 -13.23 -22.32
C GLY A 85 -0.45 -14.28 -23.00
N GLU A 86 -0.04 -15.56 -22.97
CA GLU A 86 -0.82 -16.67 -23.52
C GLU A 86 -2.20 -16.79 -22.85
N LYS A 87 -2.29 -16.59 -21.53
CA LYS A 87 -3.55 -16.66 -20.77
C LYS A 87 -4.50 -15.50 -21.09
N LEU A 88 -3.99 -14.27 -21.18
CA LEU A 88 -4.79 -13.10 -21.57
C LEU A 88 -5.32 -13.25 -23.00
N LEU A 89 -4.47 -13.69 -23.93
CA LEU A 89 -4.87 -13.88 -25.32
C LEU A 89 -5.94 -14.99 -25.45
N THR A 90 -5.76 -16.11 -24.74
CA THR A 90 -6.73 -17.21 -24.74
C THR A 90 -8.09 -16.73 -24.25
N LEU A 91 -8.14 -16.01 -23.13
CA LEU A 91 -9.39 -15.47 -22.60
C LEU A 91 -10.07 -14.52 -23.59
N ARG A 92 -9.29 -13.61 -24.18
CA ARG A 92 -9.80 -12.62 -25.12
C ARG A 92 -10.56 -13.29 -26.26
N LEU A 93 -9.97 -14.34 -26.84
CA LEU A 93 -10.60 -15.15 -27.90
C LEU A 93 -11.87 -15.86 -27.40
N GLU A 94 -11.86 -16.42 -26.19
CA GLU A 94 -13.02 -17.08 -25.60
C GLU A 94 -14.20 -16.10 -25.37
N LEU A 95 -13.92 -14.89 -24.87
CA LEU A 95 -14.94 -13.87 -24.65
C LEU A 95 -15.48 -13.29 -25.95
N GLN A 96 -14.63 -13.10 -26.96
CA GLN A 96 -15.06 -12.69 -28.29
C GLN A 96 -16.03 -13.73 -28.89
N ALA A 97 -15.68 -15.02 -28.83
CA ALA A 97 -16.55 -16.09 -29.30
C ALA A 97 -17.89 -16.18 -28.54
N GLU A 98 -17.91 -15.82 -27.26
CA GLU A 98 -19.15 -15.75 -26.46
C GLU A 98 -20.00 -14.51 -26.78
N SER A 99 -19.38 -13.38 -27.12
CA SER A 99 -20.09 -12.14 -27.47
C SER A 99 -20.87 -12.20 -28.78
N GLU A 100 -20.53 -13.14 -29.66
CA GLU A 100 -21.23 -13.41 -30.93
C GLU A 100 -22.51 -14.24 -30.76
N ASP A 101 -22.75 -14.84 -29.59
CA ASP A 101 -23.97 -15.61 -29.30
C ASP A 101 -25.06 -14.73 -28.65
N PRO A 102 -26.14 -14.37 -29.36
CA PRO A 102 -27.20 -13.50 -28.83
C PRO A 102 -28.01 -14.12 -27.69
N ASN A 103 -27.85 -15.42 -27.38
CA ASN A 103 -28.51 -16.07 -26.23
C ASN A 103 -27.68 -16.01 -24.94
N LEU A 104 -26.39 -15.69 -25.01
CA LEU A 104 -25.52 -15.49 -23.85
C LEU A 104 -25.36 -13.99 -23.63
N GLY A 105 -26.15 -13.41 -22.71
CA GLY A 105 -25.97 -12.01 -22.30
C GLY A 105 -24.53 -11.75 -21.87
N VAL A 106 -24.01 -10.54 -22.15
CA VAL A 106 -22.62 -10.13 -21.86
C VAL A 106 -22.38 -10.13 -20.34
N GLY A 107 -22.06 -11.31 -19.79
CA GLY A 107 -21.54 -11.52 -18.45
C GLY A 107 -20.04 -11.30 -18.40
N GLY A 108 -19.48 -11.21 -17.19
CA GLY A 108 -18.02 -11.14 -17.01
C GLY A 108 -17.50 -9.88 -16.32
N LYS A 109 -18.36 -9.08 -15.67
CA LYS A 109 -17.87 -7.94 -14.86
C LYS A 109 -16.86 -8.39 -13.79
N LEU A 110 -17.20 -9.38 -12.98
CA LEU A 110 -16.26 -9.91 -11.98
C LEU A 110 -14.98 -10.44 -12.63
N GLU A 111 -15.11 -11.13 -13.76
CA GLU A 111 -13.97 -11.66 -14.52
C GLU A 111 -13.04 -10.54 -14.98
N ARG A 112 -13.57 -9.46 -15.53
CA ARG A 112 -12.82 -8.25 -15.91
C ARG A 112 -12.18 -7.55 -14.72
N ASP A 113 -12.88 -7.43 -13.60
CA ASP A 113 -12.33 -6.84 -12.38
C ASP A 113 -11.12 -7.66 -11.87
N VAL A 114 -11.17 -8.99 -11.99
CA VAL A 114 -10.05 -9.87 -11.63
C VAL A 114 -8.91 -9.78 -12.65
N VAL A 115 -9.22 -9.71 -13.95
CA VAL A 115 -8.21 -9.49 -15.00
C VAL A 115 -7.50 -8.16 -14.78
N ALA A 116 -8.22 -7.09 -14.39
CA ALA A 116 -7.63 -5.80 -14.06
C ALA A 116 -6.54 -5.94 -12.99
N GLU A 117 -6.84 -6.63 -11.88
CA GLU A 117 -5.87 -6.90 -10.82
C GLU A 117 -4.67 -7.71 -11.33
N VAL A 118 -4.92 -8.73 -12.15
CA VAL A 118 -3.86 -9.57 -12.70
C VAL A 118 -2.95 -8.78 -13.64
N VAL A 119 -3.51 -7.93 -14.51
CA VAL A 119 -2.75 -7.06 -15.42
C VAL A 119 -1.88 -6.08 -14.63
N GLU A 120 -2.44 -5.44 -13.60
CA GLU A 120 -1.68 -4.54 -12.72
C GLU A 120 -0.50 -5.28 -12.07
N MET A 121 -0.74 -6.43 -11.43
CA MET A 121 0.31 -7.16 -10.72
C MET A 121 1.34 -7.80 -11.66
N ALA A 122 0.93 -8.27 -12.84
CA ALA A 122 1.83 -8.81 -13.86
C ALA A 122 2.76 -7.72 -14.40
N THR A 123 2.23 -6.53 -14.64
CA THR A 123 2.99 -5.38 -15.12
C THR A 123 4.04 -4.95 -14.09
N GLU A 124 3.66 -4.87 -12.81
CA GLU A 124 4.61 -4.60 -11.73
C GLU A 124 5.69 -5.69 -11.64
N LEU A 125 5.31 -6.95 -11.78
CA LEU A 125 6.25 -8.07 -11.73
C LEU A 125 7.27 -8.01 -12.88
N LEU A 126 6.81 -7.75 -14.10
CA LEU A 126 7.67 -7.57 -15.27
C LEU A 126 8.64 -6.40 -15.06
N MET A 127 8.12 -5.23 -14.69
CA MET A 127 8.93 -4.02 -14.49
C MET A 127 9.93 -4.16 -13.33
N SER A 128 9.59 -4.92 -12.29
CA SER A 128 10.49 -5.15 -11.15
C SER A 128 11.73 -5.99 -11.51
N ARG A 129 11.71 -6.68 -12.65
CA ARG A 129 12.77 -7.61 -13.09
C ARG A 129 13.42 -7.21 -14.40
N ALA A 130 12.70 -6.48 -15.24
CA ALA A 130 13.14 -6.11 -16.57
C ALA A 130 14.36 -5.18 -16.54
N THR A 131 15.35 -5.53 -17.33
CA THR A 131 16.50 -4.68 -17.62
C THR A 131 16.40 -4.12 -19.04
N LYS A 132 17.44 -3.41 -19.50
CA LYS A 132 17.48 -2.87 -20.85
C LYS A 132 17.45 -3.96 -21.94
N GLU A 133 17.93 -5.15 -21.60
CA GLU A 133 17.92 -6.34 -22.46
C GLU A 133 16.51 -6.90 -22.67
N ASP A 134 15.56 -6.59 -21.78
CA ASP A 134 14.18 -7.07 -21.83
C ASP A 134 13.20 -6.12 -22.56
N LYS A 135 13.71 -5.08 -23.23
CA LYS A 135 12.86 -4.10 -23.94
C LYS A 135 11.90 -4.75 -24.93
N ASP A 136 12.36 -5.75 -25.68
CA ASP A 136 11.50 -6.48 -26.62
C ASP A 136 10.37 -7.22 -25.91
N ALA A 137 10.60 -7.72 -24.69
CA ALA A 137 9.57 -8.37 -23.89
C ALA A 137 8.54 -7.36 -23.36
N LEU A 138 9.00 -6.18 -22.92
CA LEU A 138 8.13 -5.09 -22.49
C LEU A 138 7.28 -4.54 -23.66
N CYS A 139 7.86 -4.39 -24.85
CA CYS A 139 7.12 -4.01 -26.06
C CYS A 139 6.09 -5.08 -26.47
N GLN A 140 6.41 -6.36 -26.32
CA GLN A 140 5.43 -7.43 -26.53
C GLN A 140 4.29 -7.38 -25.51
N TRP A 141 4.60 -7.13 -24.23
CA TRP A 141 3.59 -6.93 -23.20
C TRP A 141 2.65 -5.77 -23.54
N LEU A 142 3.21 -4.63 -23.96
CA LEU A 142 2.43 -3.51 -24.49
C LEU A 142 1.53 -3.97 -25.62
N GLY A 143 2.05 -4.70 -26.62
CA GLY A 143 1.25 -5.21 -27.73
C GLY A 143 0.06 -6.07 -27.29
N ILE A 144 0.25 -6.96 -26.32
CA ILE A 144 -0.81 -7.81 -25.76
C ILE A 144 -1.93 -6.97 -25.15
N LEU A 145 -1.57 -5.87 -24.48
CA LEU A 145 -2.53 -4.94 -23.90
C LEU A 145 -3.16 -4.02 -24.96
N THR A 146 -2.37 -3.44 -25.88
CA THR A 146 -2.78 -2.33 -26.75
C THR A 146 -3.50 -2.75 -28.02
N LEU A 147 -3.04 -3.79 -28.74
CA LEU A 147 -3.42 -4.16 -30.11
C LEU A 147 -4.51 -3.24 -30.72
N GLU A 148 -4.01 -2.11 -31.22
CA GLU A 148 -4.71 -0.83 -31.46
C GLU A 148 -5.73 -0.84 -32.62
N GLY A 149 -6.14 -2.01 -33.11
CA GLY A 149 -7.16 -2.17 -34.16
C GLY A 149 -8.50 -2.74 -33.69
N GLU A 150 -8.56 -3.36 -32.50
CA GLU A 150 -9.68 -4.23 -32.09
C GLU A 150 -10.34 -3.87 -30.75
N ARG A 151 -9.89 -2.82 -30.04
CA ARG A 151 -10.49 -2.48 -28.72
C ARG A 151 -11.91 -1.90 -28.81
N LEU A 152 -12.33 -1.39 -29.96
CA LEU A 152 -13.71 -0.95 -30.19
C LEU A 152 -14.58 -2.19 -30.42
N GLY A 153 -15.21 -2.67 -29.34
CA GLY A 153 -16.02 -3.89 -29.35
C GLY A 153 -15.35 -5.11 -28.70
N ASP A 154 -14.19 -4.94 -28.03
CA ASP A 154 -13.57 -6.03 -27.30
C ASP A 154 -14.24 -6.27 -25.94
N PRO A 155 -14.83 -7.45 -25.69
CA PRO A 155 -15.56 -7.71 -24.46
C PRO A 155 -14.66 -7.80 -23.22
N LEU A 156 -13.35 -8.03 -23.36
CA LEU A 156 -12.40 -8.08 -22.25
C LEU A 156 -12.03 -6.68 -21.76
N TRP A 157 -11.72 -5.77 -22.69
CA TRP A 157 -11.23 -4.42 -22.38
C TRP A 157 -12.36 -3.42 -22.17
N GLU A 158 -13.22 -3.72 -21.20
CA GLU A 158 -14.27 -2.83 -20.71
C GLU A 158 -14.12 -2.55 -19.21
N GLY A 159 -14.58 -1.37 -18.77
CA GLY A 159 -14.57 -0.98 -17.36
C GLY A 159 -13.16 -1.05 -16.74
N GLN A 160 -13.03 -1.68 -15.58
CA GLN A 160 -11.78 -1.71 -14.81
C GLN A 160 -10.63 -2.41 -15.55
N ALA A 161 -10.92 -3.43 -16.36
CA ALA A 161 -9.89 -4.13 -17.14
C ALA A 161 -9.23 -3.19 -18.16
N ARG A 162 -10.03 -2.34 -18.82
CA ARG A 162 -9.53 -1.32 -19.74
C ARG A 162 -8.68 -0.29 -19.00
N ASP A 163 -9.21 0.25 -17.91
CA ASP A 163 -8.51 1.27 -17.12
C ASP A 163 -7.16 0.74 -16.60
N ALA A 164 -7.10 -0.52 -16.17
CA ALA A 164 -5.88 -1.17 -15.74
C ALA A 164 -4.89 -1.37 -16.90
N ALA A 165 -5.37 -1.80 -18.07
CA ALA A 165 -4.54 -1.97 -19.25
C ALA A 165 -3.94 -0.64 -19.73
N ASP A 166 -4.74 0.43 -19.77
CA ASP A 166 -4.28 1.77 -20.17
C ASP A 166 -3.20 2.27 -19.21
N LYS A 167 -3.43 2.17 -17.89
CA LYS A 167 -2.40 2.51 -16.88
C LYS A 167 -1.14 1.66 -16.99
N ALA A 168 -1.28 0.36 -17.26
CA ALA A 168 -0.15 -0.52 -17.47
C ALA A 168 0.66 -0.11 -18.70
N CYS A 169 -0.01 0.29 -19.79
CA CYS A 169 0.65 0.78 -20.99
C CYS A 169 1.43 2.07 -20.72
N ASP A 170 0.82 3.04 -20.05
CA ASP A 170 1.48 4.30 -19.68
C ASP A 170 2.73 4.04 -18.82
N ARG A 171 2.62 3.16 -17.82
CA ARG A 171 3.73 2.81 -16.93
C ARG A 171 4.88 2.13 -17.65
N VAL A 172 4.58 1.14 -18.49
CA VAL A 172 5.61 0.42 -19.25
C VAL A 172 6.26 1.34 -20.28
N GLY A 173 5.49 2.24 -20.92
CA GLY A 173 6.03 3.27 -21.81
C GLY A 173 7.02 4.20 -21.10
N GLN A 174 6.65 4.74 -19.94
CA GLN A 174 7.55 5.57 -19.12
C GLN A 174 8.78 4.79 -18.65
N PHE A 175 8.62 3.51 -18.32
CA PHE A 175 9.74 2.65 -17.91
C PHE A 175 10.69 2.36 -19.06
N LEU A 176 10.19 2.16 -20.27
CA LEU A 176 11.01 2.00 -21.48
C LEU A 176 11.84 3.26 -21.76
N GLU A 177 11.23 4.44 -21.67
CA GLU A 177 11.95 5.72 -21.77
C GLU A 177 13.05 5.84 -20.72
N LEU A 178 12.75 5.44 -19.47
CA LEU A 178 13.74 5.40 -18.40
C LEU A 178 14.90 4.46 -18.74
N LEU A 179 14.63 3.25 -19.24
CA LEU A 179 15.66 2.30 -19.68
C LEU A 179 16.49 2.80 -20.88
N ASP A 180 15.99 3.75 -21.67
CA ASP A 180 16.77 4.44 -22.72
C ASP A 180 17.71 5.49 -22.15
N LEU A 181 17.31 6.17 -21.08
CA LEU A 181 18.12 7.18 -20.40
C LEU A 181 19.30 6.58 -19.61
N TYR A 182 19.20 5.31 -19.20
CA TYR A 182 20.30 4.61 -18.51
C TYR A 182 21.24 3.88 -19.51
N PRO A 183 22.57 4.04 -19.36
CA PRO A 183 23.54 3.30 -20.17
C PRO A 183 23.38 1.79 -19.93
N SER A 184 23.59 1.00 -21.00
CA SER A 184 23.45 -0.45 -20.94
C SER A 184 24.44 -1.04 -19.94
N SER A 185 24.01 -2.08 -19.22
CA SER A 185 24.65 -2.86 -18.15
C SER A 185 26.07 -3.40 -18.43
N GLN A 186 26.69 -3.09 -19.57
CA GLN A 186 28.05 -3.53 -19.89
C GLN A 186 29.14 -2.66 -19.26
N GLU A 187 28.78 -1.53 -18.67
CA GLU A 187 29.62 -0.89 -17.66
C GLU A 187 28.92 -1.01 -16.30
N GLU A 188 28.90 -2.21 -15.72
CA GLU A 188 29.13 -2.28 -14.28
C GLU A 188 30.50 -1.63 -14.03
N GLN A 189 30.54 -0.29 -14.00
CA GLN A 189 31.60 0.39 -13.29
C GLN A 189 31.50 -0.21 -11.90
N LYS A 190 32.47 -1.07 -11.55
CA LYS A 190 32.82 -1.29 -10.16
C LYS A 190 33.16 0.08 -9.60
N VAL A 191 32.14 0.80 -9.16
CA VAL A 191 32.31 2.01 -8.38
C VAL A 191 32.94 1.49 -7.10
N GLU A 192 34.24 1.66 -6.97
CA GLU A 192 34.91 1.45 -5.70
C GLU A 192 34.26 2.42 -4.72
N ILE A 193 33.40 1.89 -3.85
CA ILE A 193 32.79 2.65 -2.76
C ILE A 193 33.93 3.17 -1.89
N PRO A 194 34.16 4.50 -1.85
CA PRO A 194 35.26 5.03 -1.07
C PRO A 194 35.04 4.72 0.41
N THR A 195 36.10 4.30 1.10
CA THR A 195 36.10 4.29 2.56
C THR A 195 36.18 5.73 3.06
N ILE A 196 35.25 6.13 3.94
CA ILE A 196 35.30 7.45 4.58
C ILE A 196 36.25 7.44 5.76
N SER A 197 36.93 8.56 5.99
CA SER A 197 37.79 8.74 7.17
C SER A 197 36.96 8.89 8.45
N SER A 198 37.61 8.74 9.61
CA SER A 198 36.94 8.88 10.91
C SER A 198 36.39 10.29 11.14
N GLU A 199 37.05 11.30 10.59
CA GLU A 199 36.65 12.71 10.68
C GLU A 199 35.39 12.97 9.87
N VAL A 200 35.32 12.41 8.66
CA VAL A 200 34.14 12.51 7.79
C VAL A 200 32.95 11.79 8.42
N GLU A 201 33.16 10.58 8.95
CA GLU A 201 32.12 9.83 9.66
C GLU A 201 31.54 10.60 10.86
N LYS A 202 32.40 11.25 11.67
CA LYS A 202 31.99 12.09 12.80
C LYS A 202 31.22 13.33 12.34
N LEU A 203 31.68 13.97 11.26
CA LEU A 203 31.00 15.12 10.68
C LEU A 203 29.58 14.73 10.24
N TRP A 204 29.43 13.68 9.42
CA TRP A 204 28.11 13.19 8.99
C TRP A 204 27.22 12.83 10.16
N THR A 205 27.75 12.14 11.18
CA THR A 205 27.00 11.81 12.39
C THR A 205 26.44 13.07 13.05
N SER A 206 27.26 14.10 13.24
CA SER A 206 26.87 15.39 13.82
C SER A 206 25.81 16.10 12.99
N GLU A 207 25.99 16.19 11.66
CA GLU A 207 25.04 16.86 10.75
C GLU A 207 23.68 16.16 10.74
N LEU A 208 23.66 14.83 10.66
CA LEU A 208 22.42 14.04 10.64
C LEU A 208 21.64 14.18 11.95
N GLN A 209 22.32 14.20 13.08
CA GLN A 209 21.70 14.35 14.40
C GLN A 209 21.08 15.75 14.61
N GLN A 210 21.62 16.77 13.93
CA GLN A 210 21.15 18.16 13.98
C GLN A 210 19.97 18.46 13.05
N LEU A 211 19.58 17.52 12.18
CA LEU A 211 18.40 17.71 11.33
C LEU A 211 17.16 18.00 12.18
N GLN A 212 16.37 18.98 11.71
CA GLN A 212 15.23 19.48 12.47
C GLN A 212 14.18 18.38 12.68
N LYS A 213 13.98 18.03 13.95
CA LYS A 213 13.03 17.05 14.44
C LYS A 213 11.78 17.75 14.97
N LEU A 214 10.62 17.09 14.86
CA LEU A 214 9.42 17.51 15.58
C LEU A 214 9.68 17.47 17.10
N SER A 215 9.38 18.55 17.80
CA SER A 215 9.52 18.64 19.27
C SER A 215 8.29 18.04 19.95
N SER A 216 8.44 17.63 21.21
CA SER A 216 7.32 17.13 22.02
C SER A 216 6.21 18.17 22.20
N ASP A 217 6.57 19.44 22.35
CA ASP A 217 5.59 20.53 22.45
C ASP A 217 4.76 20.69 21.17
N GLU A 218 5.38 20.47 20.01
CA GLU A 218 4.70 20.54 18.72
C GLU A 218 3.83 19.30 18.47
N GLU A 219 4.29 18.12 18.91
CA GLU A 219 3.48 16.89 18.95
C GLU A 219 2.22 17.09 19.81
N GLU A 220 2.36 17.69 21.01
CA GLU A 220 1.23 17.95 21.92
C GLU A 220 0.21 18.93 21.33
N LYS A 221 0.66 20.05 20.72
CA LYS A 221 -0.25 21.00 20.06
C LYS A 221 -1.06 20.36 18.93
N ARG A 222 -0.43 19.48 18.15
CA ARG A 222 -1.11 18.73 17.07
C ARG A 222 -2.17 17.79 17.64
N GLN A 223 -1.89 17.15 18.77
CA GLN A 223 -2.88 16.35 19.49
C GLN A 223 -4.00 17.19 20.11
N GLU A 224 -3.69 18.36 20.68
CA GLU A 224 -4.69 19.30 21.20
C GLU A 224 -5.68 19.72 20.12
N LEU A 225 -5.20 20.01 18.91
CA LEU A 225 -6.07 20.31 17.77
C LEU A 225 -6.97 19.12 17.41
N ALA A 226 -6.43 17.90 17.36
CA ALA A 226 -7.23 16.71 17.09
C ALA A 226 -8.32 16.49 18.16
N ARG A 227 -8.00 16.71 19.45
CA ARG A 227 -8.98 16.66 20.55
C ARG A 227 -10.04 17.75 20.42
N GLY A 228 -9.66 18.95 19.96
CA GLY A 228 -10.60 20.04 19.67
C GLY A 228 -11.57 19.68 18.54
N ILE A 229 -11.06 19.10 17.45
CA ILE A 229 -11.89 18.60 16.35
C ILE A 229 -12.79 17.46 16.83
N GLU A 230 -12.28 16.52 17.64
CA GLU A 230 -13.09 15.45 18.24
C GLU A 230 -14.28 16.00 19.04
N ALA A 231 -14.02 16.95 19.95
CA ALA A 231 -15.06 17.58 20.75
C ALA A 231 -16.11 18.27 19.86
N PHE A 232 -15.66 19.01 18.85
CA PHE A 232 -16.54 19.67 17.88
C PHE A 232 -17.44 18.68 17.13
N LEU A 233 -16.88 17.58 16.63
CA LEU A 233 -17.65 16.55 15.90
C LEU A 233 -18.67 15.82 16.80
N ARG A 234 -18.32 15.61 18.07
CA ARG A 234 -19.18 14.92 19.04
C ARG A 234 -20.32 15.81 19.55
N TYR A 235 -20.01 17.04 19.95
CA TYR A 235 -20.92 17.87 20.75
C TYR A 235 -21.62 18.96 19.94
N ASP A 236 -20.91 19.64 19.04
CA ASP A 236 -21.46 20.74 18.25
C ASP A 236 -22.17 20.22 16.99
N VAL A 237 -21.55 19.28 16.28
CA VAL A 237 -22.15 18.66 15.08
C VAL A 237 -23.15 17.56 15.45
N GLY A 238 -22.81 16.73 16.44
CA GLY A 238 -23.67 15.63 16.91
C GLY A 238 -23.87 14.46 15.93
N LYS A 239 -23.35 14.53 14.71
CA LYS A 239 -23.47 13.49 13.69
C LYS A 239 -22.63 12.24 13.99
N TRP A 240 -21.49 12.42 14.65
CA TRP A 240 -20.59 11.33 15.05
C TRP A 240 -20.32 11.37 16.57
N PRO A 241 -21.33 11.09 17.41
CA PRO A 241 -21.28 11.32 18.85
C PRO A 241 -20.25 10.46 19.60
N GLU A 242 -19.86 9.32 19.03
CA GLU A 242 -18.91 8.38 19.62
C GLU A 242 -17.53 8.40 18.96
N CYS A 243 -17.31 9.28 17.97
CA CYS A 243 -16.09 9.23 17.17
C CYS A 243 -14.85 9.62 17.96
N LYS A 244 -13.70 9.03 17.62
CA LYS A 244 -12.39 9.44 18.13
C LYS A 244 -11.56 10.03 17.00
N VAL A 245 -10.81 11.11 17.26
CA VAL A 245 -9.89 11.68 16.26
C VAL A 245 -8.45 11.37 16.66
N GLU A 246 -7.83 10.48 15.90
CA GLU A 246 -6.45 10.04 16.13
C GLU A 246 -5.50 10.75 15.17
N VAL A 247 -4.43 11.35 15.72
CA VAL A 247 -3.31 11.85 14.91
C VAL A 247 -2.45 10.68 14.49
N PHE A 248 -2.07 10.64 13.21
CA PHE A 248 -1.17 9.62 12.69
C PHE A 248 -0.07 10.22 11.81
N GLY A 249 0.67 9.36 11.12
CA GLY A 249 1.66 9.74 10.13
C GLY A 249 2.89 10.39 10.74
N SER A 250 3.41 11.39 10.04
CA SER A 250 4.68 12.01 10.42
C SER A 250 4.59 12.79 11.74
N SER A 251 3.40 13.24 12.14
CA SER A 251 3.16 13.95 13.40
C SER A 251 3.39 13.08 14.65
N MET A 252 3.22 11.75 14.55
CA MET A 252 3.30 10.84 15.71
C MET A 252 4.34 9.72 15.58
N SER A 253 4.93 9.53 14.39
CA SER A 253 5.89 8.45 14.13
C SER A 253 7.34 8.73 14.56
N MET A 254 7.64 9.94 15.04
CA MET A 254 9.00 10.48 15.29
C MET A 254 9.86 10.78 14.05
N PHE A 255 9.38 10.46 12.83
CA PHE A 255 10.00 10.82 11.55
C PHE A 255 9.44 12.13 10.94
N GLY A 256 8.74 12.92 11.76
CA GLY A 256 8.19 14.22 11.40
C GLY A 256 9.17 15.36 11.52
N SER A 257 8.91 16.40 10.74
CA SER A 257 9.54 17.72 10.80
C SER A 257 8.45 18.78 10.99
N PRO A 258 8.77 20.01 11.44
CA PRO A 258 7.73 21.02 11.71
C PRO A 258 6.88 21.42 10.49
N ASP A 259 7.43 21.26 9.29
CA ASP A 259 6.76 21.52 8.01
C ASP A 259 5.90 20.34 7.52
N SER A 260 5.83 19.24 8.27
CA SER A 260 4.96 18.11 7.97
C SER A 260 3.49 18.47 8.10
N ASP A 261 2.68 17.93 7.19
CA ASP A 261 1.22 17.95 7.29
C ASP A 261 0.74 17.22 8.55
N LEU A 262 -0.46 17.61 9.02
CA LEU A 262 -1.15 17.02 10.16
C LEU A 262 -2.18 16.00 9.67
N ASP A 263 -1.81 14.73 9.70
CA ASP A 263 -2.68 13.62 9.33
C ASP A 263 -3.56 13.20 10.50
N MET A 264 -4.88 13.15 10.29
CA MET A 264 -5.87 12.79 11.29
C MET A 264 -6.87 11.77 10.76
N CYS A 265 -7.31 10.87 11.63
CA CYS A 265 -8.28 9.84 11.33
C CYS A 265 -9.45 9.90 12.30
N VAL A 266 -10.67 10.07 11.77
CA VAL A 266 -11.91 9.94 12.54
C VAL A 266 -12.32 8.48 12.56
N LEU A 267 -12.29 7.88 13.74
CA LEU A 267 -12.73 6.52 14.02
C LEU A 267 -14.15 6.58 14.60
N LYS A 268 -15.16 6.06 13.89
CA LYS A 268 -16.57 6.26 14.28
C LYS A 268 -17.02 5.46 15.51
N ASP A 269 -16.39 4.33 15.78
CA ASP A 269 -16.64 3.52 16.96
C ASP A 269 -15.33 3.39 17.76
N SER A 270 -15.34 3.86 19.01
CA SER A 270 -14.16 3.74 19.88
C SER A 270 -13.79 2.28 20.17
N SER A 271 -14.74 1.35 20.00
CA SER A 271 -14.52 -0.09 20.15
C SER A 271 -13.56 -0.66 19.10
N TYR A 272 -13.29 0.06 18.00
CA TYR A 272 -12.25 -0.29 17.02
C TYR A 272 -10.83 -0.26 17.63
N LEU A 273 -10.61 0.39 18.78
CA LEU A 273 -9.34 0.30 19.50
C LEU A 273 -9.27 -0.91 20.45
N ASP A 274 -10.41 -1.52 20.80
CA ASP A 274 -10.51 -2.65 21.74
C ASP A 274 -10.97 -4.02 21.15
N ASN A 275 -11.71 -4.09 20.02
CA ASN A 275 -12.15 -5.33 19.32
C ASN A 275 -11.59 -5.56 17.89
N GLU A 276 -11.47 -6.82 17.44
CA GLU A 276 -11.00 -7.26 16.10
C GLU A 276 -11.51 -6.42 14.91
N PHE A 277 -10.69 -6.25 13.85
CA PHE A 277 -11.09 -5.54 12.63
C PHE A 277 -12.27 -6.26 11.96
N PRO A 278 -13.47 -5.66 11.86
CA PRO A 278 -14.58 -6.35 11.23
C PRO A 278 -14.34 -6.52 9.72
N ALA A 279 -14.69 -7.69 9.22
CA ALA A 279 -14.77 -8.00 7.80
C ALA A 279 -15.99 -7.30 7.19
N GLU A 280 -15.97 -5.96 7.12
CA GLU A 280 -17.07 -5.18 6.55
C GLU A 280 -16.93 -4.96 5.04
N ASN A 281 -18.08 -4.80 4.38
CA ASN A 281 -18.24 -4.60 2.94
C ASN A 281 -17.49 -3.33 2.47
N ARG A 282 -16.27 -3.52 1.94
CA ARG A 282 -15.34 -2.45 1.53
C ARG A 282 -15.97 -1.39 0.63
N LEU A 283 -16.88 -1.77 -0.28
CA LEU A 283 -17.55 -0.85 -1.20
C LEU A 283 -18.56 0.05 -0.47
N GLN A 284 -19.36 -0.53 0.42
CA GLN A 284 -20.34 0.22 1.20
C GLN A 284 -19.65 1.16 2.20
N THR A 285 -18.58 0.70 2.84
CA THR A 285 -17.73 1.51 3.71
C THR A 285 -17.02 2.62 2.94
N ALA A 286 -16.53 2.38 1.72
CA ALA A 286 -15.90 3.43 0.88
C ALA A 286 -16.90 4.52 0.47
N LYS A 287 -18.11 4.15 0.03
CA LYS A 287 -19.16 5.11 -0.35
C LYS A 287 -19.61 5.94 0.86
N ARG A 288 -19.77 5.31 2.03
CA ARG A 288 -20.10 5.98 3.29
C ARG A 288 -19.01 6.98 3.70
N ARG A 289 -17.73 6.56 3.71
CA ARG A 289 -16.58 7.43 4.02
C ARG A 289 -16.55 8.65 3.10
N LYS A 290 -16.77 8.46 1.80
CA LYS A 290 -16.84 9.56 0.83
C LYS A 290 -17.93 10.56 1.19
N ASN A 291 -19.17 10.10 1.45
CA ASN A 291 -20.27 10.99 1.82
C ASN A 291 -19.99 11.74 3.12
N ASP A 292 -19.46 11.06 4.13
CA ASP A 292 -19.10 11.67 5.41
C ASP A 292 -18.05 12.79 5.26
N LEU A 293 -17.10 12.65 4.33
CA LEU A 293 -16.13 13.72 4.02
C LEU A 293 -16.75 14.93 3.33
N PHE A 294 -17.75 14.75 2.45
CA PHE A 294 -18.47 15.88 1.85
C PHE A 294 -19.36 16.60 2.86
N ASP A 295 -19.93 15.87 3.80
CA ASP A 295 -20.66 16.47 4.92
C ASP A 295 -19.69 17.26 5.82
N LEU A 296 -18.53 16.69 6.17
CA LEU A 296 -17.49 17.41 6.91
C LEU A 296 -17.00 18.67 6.18
N LYS A 297 -16.77 18.58 4.87
CA LYS A 297 -16.41 19.74 4.05
C LYS A 297 -17.41 20.88 4.24
N SER A 298 -18.70 20.58 4.10
CA SER A 298 -19.77 21.57 4.21
C SER A 298 -19.83 22.20 5.62
N ILE A 299 -19.63 21.38 6.65
CA ILE A 299 -19.60 21.83 8.06
C ILE A 299 -18.36 22.71 8.32
N PHE A 300 -17.18 22.29 7.86
CA PHE A 300 -15.95 23.04 8.08
C PHE A 300 -16.00 24.39 7.36
N GLU A 301 -16.55 24.44 6.15
CA GLU A 301 -16.80 25.68 5.41
C GLU A 301 -17.77 26.61 6.18
N SER A 302 -18.84 26.07 6.79
CA SER A 302 -19.77 26.90 7.58
C SER A 302 -19.16 27.43 8.89
N GLU A 303 -18.20 26.70 9.47
CA GLU A 303 -17.45 27.11 10.67
C GLU A 303 -16.21 27.96 10.38
N GLY A 304 -16.04 28.38 9.11
CA GLY A 304 -14.95 29.27 8.69
C GLY A 304 -13.57 28.63 8.71
N PHE A 305 -13.46 27.32 8.46
CA PHE A 305 -12.18 26.69 8.11
C PHE A 305 -11.85 26.94 6.63
N GLU A 306 -10.57 27.08 6.32
CA GLU A 306 -10.09 27.15 4.94
C GLU A 306 -10.00 25.72 4.39
N VAL A 307 -11.03 25.27 3.69
CA VAL A 307 -11.08 23.92 3.10
C VAL A 307 -10.54 23.95 1.68
N ASP A 308 -9.52 23.14 1.40
CA ASP A 308 -8.90 23.05 0.07
C ASP A 308 -9.75 22.18 -0.87
N THR A 309 -9.94 20.90 -0.51
CA THR A 309 -10.63 19.93 -1.36
C THR A 309 -10.95 18.61 -0.63
N VAL A 310 -11.83 17.81 -1.23
CA VAL A 310 -12.00 16.38 -0.89
C VAL A 310 -11.38 15.54 -2.00
N VAL A 311 -10.31 14.81 -1.68
CA VAL A 311 -9.63 13.89 -2.61
C VAL A 311 -10.40 12.57 -2.65
N ALA A 312 -11.56 12.59 -3.31
CA ALA A 312 -12.55 11.51 -3.22
C ALA A 312 -12.19 10.22 -3.97
N HIS A 313 -11.26 10.28 -4.93
CA HIS A 313 -10.94 9.17 -5.84
C HIS A 313 -9.65 8.43 -5.46
N ALA A 314 -8.97 8.85 -4.40
CA ALA A 314 -7.83 8.12 -3.84
C ALA A 314 -8.29 6.83 -3.15
N ARG A 315 -7.37 5.86 -3.00
CA ARG A 315 -7.60 4.60 -2.28
C ARG A 315 -8.17 4.83 -0.87
N ILE A 316 -7.70 5.87 -0.20
CA ILE A 316 -8.25 6.37 1.06
C ILE A 316 -8.67 7.82 0.80
N PRO A 317 -9.98 8.10 0.72
CA PRO A 317 -10.47 9.47 0.57
C PRO A 317 -10.06 10.35 1.76
N VAL A 318 -9.66 11.59 1.48
CA VAL A 318 -9.21 12.56 2.49
C VAL A 318 -9.87 13.92 2.25
N LEU A 319 -10.15 14.64 3.33
CA LEU A 319 -10.49 16.07 3.34
C LEU A 319 -9.21 16.85 3.65
N ARG A 320 -8.80 17.75 2.74
CA ARG A 320 -7.68 18.66 2.95
C ARG A 320 -8.18 20.04 3.35
N PHE A 321 -7.62 20.59 4.42
CA PHE A 321 -7.95 21.91 4.92
C PHE A 321 -6.78 22.52 5.67
N ARG A 322 -6.82 23.83 5.89
CA ARG A 322 -5.83 24.57 6.67
C ARG A 322 -6.41 25.05 8.00
N TYR A 323 -5.66 24.84 9.08
CA TYR A 323 -5.94 25.38 10.39
C TYR A 323 -4.97 26.52 10.70
N SER A 324 -5.46 27.76 10.63
CA SER A 324 -4.67 28.98 10.85
C SER A 324 -5.25 29.83 11.99
N ARG A 325 -5.26 29.29 13.23
CA ARG A 325 -5.85 29.94 14.41
C ARG A 325 -4.91 29.85 15.61
N SER A 326 -5.04 30.76 16.56
CA SER A 326 -4.27 30.76 17.83
C SER A 326 -2.75 30.73 17.66
N GLY A 327 -2.24 31.33 16.57
CA GLY A 327 -0.81 31.32 16.23
C GLY A 327 -0.28 29.99 15.68
N LEU A 328 -1.17 29.03 15.42
CA LEU A 328 -0.86 27.76 14.75
C LEU A 328 -1.23 27.86 13.28
N ASP A 329 -0.45 27.20 12.43
CA ASP A 329 -0.67 27.12 10.99
C ASP A 329 -0.34 25.72 10.49
N TYR A 330 -1.37 24.91 10.29
CA TYR A 330 -1.25 23.51 9.88
C TYR A 330 -2.03 23.24 8.60
N LYS A 331 -1.38 22.51 7.69
CA LYS A 331 -2.07 21.79 6.62
C LYS A 331 -2.53 20.46 7.17
N CYS A 332 -3.81 20.16 7.03
CA CYS A 332 -4.45 19.03 7.68
C CYS A 332 -5.11 18.13 6.65
N ASP A 333 -4.83 16.83 6.76
CA ASP A 333 -5.50 15.77 6.00
C ASP A 333 -6.35 14.94 6.97
N LEU A 334 -7.66 14.95 6.80
CA LEU A 334 -8.61 14.24 7.65
C LEU A 334 -9.31 13.14 6.86
N CYS A 335 -9.25 11.90 7.36
CA CYS A 335 -9.90 10.74 6.76
C CYS A 335 -10.79 10.01 7.77
N PHE A 336 -11.61 9.06 7.29
CA PHE A 336 -12.45 8.22 8.14
C PHE A 336 -11.98 6.76 8.12
N ASP A 337 -12.05 6.12 9.29
CA ASP A 337 -11.95 4.67 9.47
C ASP A 337 -10.67 4.08 8.81
N ASN A 338 -9.54 4.80 8.96
CA ASN A 338 -8.20 4.43 8.49
C ASN A 338 -7.31 3.99 9.66
N GLU A 339 -7.77 3.01 10.41
CA GLU A 339 -7.10 2.48 11.60
C GLU A 339 -5.68 1.96 11.32
N LEU A 340 -5.48 1.31 10.17
CA LEU A 340 -4.18 0.75 9.78
C LEU A 340 -3.07 1.82 9.79
N SER A 341 -3.39 3.06 9.42
CA SER A 341 -2.42 4.14 9.41
C SER A 341 -2.02 4.58 10.83
N VAL A 342 -2.94 4.53 11.79
CA VAL A 342 -2.65 4.75 13.22
C VAL A 342 -1.69 3.68 13.72
N TRP A 343 -1.95 2.41 13.39
CA TRP A 343 -1.10 1.29 13.80
C TRP A 343 0.29 1.32 13.16
N ASN A 344 0.38 1.58 11.86
CA ASN A 344 1.67 1.73 11.18
C ASN A 344 2.49 2.89 11.78
N THR A 345 1.84 3.97 12.17
CA THR A 345 2.48 5.11 12.84
C THR A 345 3.09 4.71 14.17
N ARG A 346 2.38 3.90 14.96
CA ARG A 346 2.88 3.36 16.23
C ARG A 346 4.04 2.39 16.02
N LEU A 347 3.99 1.54 14.98
CA LEU A 347 5.10 0.66 14.62
C LEU A 347 6.36 1.46 14.23
N LEU A 348 6.20 2.50 13.41
CA LEU A 348 7.31 3.39 13.06
C LEU A 348 7.91 4.05 14.31
N ARG A 349 7.05 4.55 15.23
CA ARG A 349 7.51 5.11 16.50
C ARG A 349 8.29 4.09 17.32
N ALA A 350 7.84 2.84 17.38
CA ALA A 350 8.56 1.77 18.08
C ALA A 350 9.96 1.54 17.50
N TYR A 351 10.13 1.57 16.17
CA TYR A 351 11.45 1.51 15.54
C TYR A 351 12.33 2.70 15.90
N ALA A 352 11.79 3.92 15.85
CA ALA A 352 12.51 5.14 16.22
C ALA A 352 12.91 5.17 17.71
N SER A 353 12.09 4.55 18.58
CA SER A 353 12.35 4.40 20.01
C SER A 353 13.31 3.26 20.34
N PHE A 354 13.45 2.27 19.45
CA PHE A 354 14.36 1.13 19.61
C PHE A 354 15.82 1.57 19.49
N ASP A 355 16.15 2.36 18.46
CA ASP A 355 17.50 2.89 18.22
C ASP A 355 17.43 4.28 17.58
N GLU A 356 18.16 5.25 18.14
CA GLU A 356 18.12 6.65 17.67
C GLU A 356 18.59 6.82 16.21
N ARG A 357 19.48 5.93 15.74
CA ARG A 357 19.98 5.94 14.36
C ARG A 357 18.86 5.69 13.36
N ALA A 358 17.79 4.98 13.77
CA ALA A 358 16.60 4.81 12.94
C ALA A 358 15.96 6.16 12.63
N ARG A 359 15.69 6.95 13.68
CA ARG A 359 15.10 8.29 13.55
C ARG A 359 15.98 9.20 12.71
N ASP A 360 17.28 9.25 13.01
CA ASP A 360 18.23 10.12 12.33
C ASP A 360 18.34 9.78 10.84
N LEU A 361 18.51 8.50 10.51
CA LEU A 361 18.58 8.05 9.12
C LEU A 361 17.26 8.29 8.37
N GLY A 362 16.12 7.96 8.99
CA GLY A 362 14.81 8.12 8.37
C GLY A 362 14.50 9.58 8.02
N ILE A 363 14.79 10.52 8.93
CA ILE A 363 14.62 11.96 8.68
C ILE A 363 15.59 12.44 7.59
N ALA A 364 16.85 11.98 7.63
CA ALA A 364 17.85 12.36 6.63
C ALA A 364 17.48 11.92 5.21
N VAL A 365 17.06 10.66 5.05
CA VAL A 365 16.63 10.13 3.74
C VAL A 365 15.37 10.85 3.26
N LYS A 366 14.40 11.10 4.16
CA LYS A 366 13.19 11.89 3.82
C LYS A 366 13.55 13.30 3.37
N HIS A 367 14.46 13.96 4.08
CA HIS A 367 14.93 15.30 3.72
C HIS A 367 15.63 15.29 2.36
N TRP A 368 16.56 14.36 2.14
CA TRP A 368 17.24 14.16 0.85
C TRP A 368 16.22 13.95 -0.29
N ALA A 369 15.25 13.06 -0.12
CA ALA A 369 14.26 12.75 -1.15
C ALA A 369 13.40 13.99 -1.50
N LYS A 370 13.02 14.78 -0.50
CA LYS A 370 12.31 16.05 -0.69
C LYS A 370 13.16 17.06 -1.45
N GLN A 371 14.43 17.24 -1.08
CA GLN A 371 15.35 18.18 -1.77
C GLN A 371 15.64 17.76 -3.22
N ARG A 372 15.59 16.46 -3.51
CA ARG A 372 15.77 15.91 -4.87
C ARG A 372 14.48 15.91 -5.70
N GLY A 373 13.33 16.28 -5.12
CA GLY A 373 12.05 16.27 -5.82
C GLY A 373 11.52 14.87 -6.11
N VAL A 374 11.99 13.84 -5.40
CA VAL A 374 11.60 12.43 -5.59
C VAL A 374 10.69 11.91 -4.47
N SER A 375 10.02 12.82 -3.75
CA SER A 375 9.08 12.49 -2.68
C SER A 375 7.72 13.17 -2.89
N ASP A 376 7.03 12.79 -3.97
CA ASP A 376 5.68 13.26 -4.29
C ASP A 376 4.87 12.16 -5.00
N THR A 377 3.91 11.57 -4.29
CA THR A 377 3.06 10.50 -4.82
C THR A 377 2.10 10.98 -5.91
N ALA A 378 1.73 12.27 -5.92
CA ALA A 378 0.88 12.81 -6.97
C ALA A 378 1.60 12.86 -8.32
N SER A 379 2.93 13.02 -8.29
CA SER A 379 3.80 13.02 -9.46
C SER A 379 4.41 11.64 -9.79
N GLY A 380 3.90 10.56 -9.17
CA GLY A 380 4.37 9.19 -9.43
C GLY A 380 5.63 8.76 -8.67
N PHE A 381 6.17 9.60 -7.79
CA PHE A 381 7.31 9.24 -6.93
C PHE A 381 6.88 8.54 -5.64
N LEU A 382 7.86 8.00 -4.92
CA LEU A 382 7.62 7.34 -3.63
C LEU A 382 7.15 8.33 -2.55
N SER A 383 6.27 7.85 -1.67
CA SER A 383 5.86 8.63 -0.49
C SER A 383 7.00 8.78 0.50
N SER A 384 6.96 9.82 1.34
CA SER A 384 7.89 9.92 2.48
C SER A 384 7.82 8.70 3.41
N TYR A 385 6.65 8.09 3.56
CA TYR A 385 6.47 6.84 4.32
C TYR A 385 7.27 5.68 3.70
N SER A 386 7.26 5.56 2.36
CA SER A 386 8.04 4.55 1.63
C SER A 386 9.54 4.68 1.87
N TYR A 387 10.08 5.92 1.84
CA TYR A 387 11.49 6.15 2.15
C TYR A 387 11.86 5.79 3.59
N VAL A 388 10.98 6.08 4.56
CA VAL A 388 11.21 5.67 5.95
C VAL A 388 11.21 4.14 6.08
N LEU A 389 10.31 3.43 5.39
CA LEU A 389 10.31 1.97 5.36
C LEU A 389 11.61 1.41 4.75
N MET A 390 12.09 1.99 3.65
CA MET A 390 13.37 1.59 3.04
C MET A 390 14.54 1.79 4.01
N SER A 391 14.57 2.91 4.75
CA SER A 391 15.58 3.15 5.79
C SER A 391 15.51 2.12 6.90
N ILE A 392 14.31 1.78 7.39
CA ILE A 392 14.12 0.74 8.42
C ILE A 392 14.59 -0.63 7.89
N TYR A 393 14.19 -1.00 6.68
CA TYR A 393 14.60 -2.26 6.07
C TYR A 393 16.12 -2.35 5.92
N TYR A 394 16.76 -1.28 5.45
CA TYR A 394 18.22 -1.22 5.38
C TYR A 394 18.87 -1.42 6.75
N LEU A 395 18.36 -0.75 7.78
CA LEU A 395 18.84 -0.90 9.15
C LEU A 395 18.64 -2.32 9.70
N GLN A 396 17.61 -3.04 9.24
CA GLN A 396 17.45 -4.47 9.53
C GLN A 396 18.54 -5.31 8.86
N VAL A 397 18.81 -5.06 7.58
CA VAL A 397 19.86 -5.77 6.81
C VAL A 397 21.24 -5.57 7.43
N VAL A 398 21.55 -4.37 7.92
CA VAL A 398 22.83 -4.09 8.59
C VAL A 398 22.81 -4.42 10.09
N ASN A 399 21.78 -5.10 10.60
CA ASN A 399 21.64 -5.51 12.00
C ASN A 399 21.70 -4.34 13.02
N VAL A 400 21.19 -3.16 12.65
CA VAL A 400 20.94 -2.06 13.60
C VAL A 400 19.55 -2.22 14.23
N LEU A 401 18.56 -2.64 13.45
CA LEU A 401 17.19 -2.88 13.92
C LEU A 401 16.82 -4.36 13.79
N PRO A 402 16.01 -4.92 14.69
CA PRO A 402 15.38 -6.21 14.46
C PRO A 402 14.14 -6.04 13.56
N ASN A 403 13.53 -7.14 13.13
CA ASN A 403 12.15 -7.10 12.65
C ASN A 403 11.20 -7.16 13.85
N LEU A 404 10.59 -6.03 14.23
CA LEU A 404 9.69 -5.97 15.40
C LEU A 404 8.40 -6.79 15.24
N GLN A 405 8.10 -7.26 14.03
CA GLN A 405 6.96 -8.13 13.74
C GLN A 405 7.38 -9.61 13.61
N ASP A 406 8.64 -9.94 13.87
CA ASP A 406 9.13 -11.33 13.85
C ASP A 406 8.46 -12.15 14.98
N PRO A 407 7.75 -13.27 14.67
CA PRO A 407 7.00 -14.01 15.67
C PRO A 407 7.77 -14.42 16.95
N PRO A 408 9.05 -14.83 16.89
CA PRO A 408 9.83 -15.13 18.10
C PRO A 408 10.01 -13.92 19.01
N LEU A 409 10.26 -12.72 18.45
CA LEU A 409 10.41 -11.49 19.23
C LEU A 409 9.09 -11.10 19.87
N VAL A 410 7.99 -11.24 19.14
CA VAL A 410 6.64 -10.97 19.64
C VAL A 410 6.32 -11.87 20.84
N GLN A 411 6.68 -13.15 20.77
CA GLN A 411 6.49 -14.09 21.88
C GLN A 411 7.29 -13.70 23.12
N ILE A 412 8.52 -13.19 22.95
CA ILE A 412 9.40 -12.77 24.05
C ILE A 412 8.83 -11.54 24.77
N PHE A 413 8.34 -10.55 24.02
CA PHE A 413 7.90 -9.29 24.63
C PHE A 413 6.47 -9.30 25.15
N HIS A 414 5.67 -10.32 24.79
CA HIS A 414 4.23 -10.36 24.97
C HIS A 414 3.55 -9.07 24.49
N PRO A 415 2.88 -9.06 23.33
CA PRO A 415 2.30 -7.84 22.79
C PRO A 415 1.35 -7.19 23.80
N ILE A 416 1.47 -5.88 24.02
CA ILE A 416 0.53 -5.12 24.87
C ILE A 416 -0.88 -5.20 24.25
N GLN A 417 -0.94 -5.23 22.91
CA GLN A 417 -2.14 -5.43 22.11
C GLN A 417 -1.78 -6.27 20.87
N GLU A 418 -2.52 -7.36 20.64
CA GLU A 418 -2.52 -8.13 19.39
C GLU A 418 -3.80 -7.83 18.63
N ARG A 419 -3.69 -7.43 17.36
CA ARG A 419 -4.85 -7.30 16.47
C ARG A 419 -4.60 -7.95 15.13
N ARG A 420 -5.52 -8.83 14.73
CA ARG A 420 -5.56 -9.43 13.40
C ARG A 420 -6.43 -8.60 12.47
N ALA A 421 -5.83 -8.00 11.45
CA ALA A 421 -6.59 -7.47 10.33
C ALA A 421 -7.11 -8.63 9.48
N ILE A 422 -8.35 -9.07 9.74
CA ILE A 422 -8.99 -10.19 9.02
C ILE A 422 -9.03 -9.92 7.49
N SER A 423 -9.16 -8.64 7.09
CA SER A 423 -9.23 -8.23 5.68
C SER A 423 -7.89 -8.22 4.93
N VAL A 424 -6.76 -8.34 5.64
CA VAL A 424 -5.39 -8.29 5.05
C VAL A 424 -4.54 -9.48 5.46
N GLY A 425 -5.00 -10.32 6.40
CA GLY A 425 -4.22 -11.45 6.92
C GLY A 425 -3.01 -11.05 7.76
N CYS A 426 -2.92 -9.78 8.19
CA CYS A 426 -1.78 -9.26 8.96
C CYS A 426 -2.13 -9.12 10.45
N SER A 427 -1.32 -9.71 11.32
CA SER A 427 -1.29 -9.36 12.75
C SER A 427 -0.40 -8.14 12.96
N ILE A 428 -0.94 -7.07 13.57
CA ILE A 428 -0.11 -5.97 14.07
C ILE A 428 0.07 -6.19 15.56
N LEU A 429 1.33 -6.31 15.96
CA LEU A 429 1.73 -6.69 17.30
C LEU A 429 2.50 -5.52 17.90
N MET A 430 1.96 -4.95 18.98
CA MET A 430 2.56 -3.80 19.64
C MET A 430 3.43 -4.24 20.79
N LEU A 431 4.73 -3.93 20.71
CA LEU A 431 5.69 -4.18 21.77
C LEU A 431 5.80 -2.95 22.68
N ASN A 432 6.01 -3.16 23.98
CA ASN A 432 6.24 -2.08 24.95
C ASN A 432 7.57 -1.37 24.65
N GLU A 433 7.56 -0.05 24.42
CA GLU A 433 8.77 0.74 24.19
C GLU A 433 9.82 0.55 25.30
N SER A 434 9.38 0.39 26.56
CA SER A 434 10.28 0.18 27.70
C SER A 434 10.96 -1.19 27.65
N SER A 435 10.24 -2.22 27.18
CA SER A 435 10.77 -3.57 27.02
C SER A 435 11.65 -3.71 25.78
N LEU A 436 11.41 -2.88 24.74
CA LEU A 436 12.26 -2.84 23.55
C LEU A 436 13.67 -2.33 23.88
N LYS A 437 13.77 -1.28 24.69
CA LYS A 437 15.07 -0.71 25.09
C LYS A 437 15.94 -1.68 25.88
N SER A 438 15.35 -2.58 26.68
CA SER A 438 16.12 -3.60 27.40
C SER A 438 16.62 -4.73 26.50
N TYR A 439 15.99 -4.91 25.32
CA TYR A 439 16.41 -5.89 24.31
C TYR A 439 17.35 -5.33 23.24
N ALA A 440 17.46 -4.00 23.14
CA ALA A 440 18.48 -3.33 22.34
C ALA A 440 19.88 -3.60 22.93
N VAL A 441 20.29 -4.87 22.94
CA VAL A 441 21.70 -5.26 22.99
C VAL A 441 22.30 -4.73 21.70
N ASP A 442 23.48 -4.13 21.81
CA ASP A 442 24.16 -3.39 20.74
C ASP A 442 24.51 -4.31 19.54
N MET A 443 23.51 -4.60 18.69
CA MET A 443 23.60 -5.56 17.58
C MET A 443 24.58 -5.09 16.51
N ASN A 444 24.78 -3.77 16.43
CA ASN A 444 25.74 -3.11 15.56
C ASN A 444 26.16 -1.78 16.19
N SER A 445 27.47 -1.52 16.32
CA SER A 445 28.04 -0.31 16.93
C SER A 445 28.44 0.80 15.93
N SER A 446 28.05 0.68 14.66
CA SER A 446 28.34 1.68 13.63
C SER A 446 27.61 3.00 13.92
N THR A 447 28.29 4.13 13.68
CA THR A 447 27.64 5.44 13.80
C THR A 447 26.58 5.64 12.70
N VAL A 448 25.62 6.55 12.93
CA VAL A 448 24.65 6.91 11.88
C VAL A 448 25.34 7.47 10.64
N GLY A 449 26.46 8.19 10.77
CA GLY A 449 27.22 8.70 9.62
C GLY A 449 27.75 7.57 8.72
N ARG A 450 28.26 6.49 9.32
CA ARG A 450 28.73 5.32 8.57
C ARG A 450 27.58 4.58 7.89
N VAL A 451 26.47 4.43 8.60
CA VAL A 451 25.26 3.76 8.11
C VAL A 451 24.65 4.56 6.95
N PHE A 452 24.57 5.89 7.08
CA PHE A 452 24.10 6.79 6.02
C PHE A 452 24.98 6.71 4.78
N TRP A 453 26.31 6.76 4.94
CA TRP A 453 27.24 6.64 3.82
C TRP A 453 27.03 5.34 3.04
N LYS A 454 26.95 4.22 3.75
CA LYS A 454 26.74 2.88 3.17
C LYS A 454 25.36 2.66 2.56
N LEU A 455 24.37 3.51 2.85
CA LEU A 455 23.05 3.42 2.22
C LEU A 455 23.09 3.95 0.77
N PHE A 456 23.87 5.00 0.53
CA PHE A 456 23.96 5.66 -0.78
C PHE A 456 25.10 5.16 -1.66
N ALA A 457 26.08 4.51 -1.04
CA ALA A 457 27.17 3.85 -1.72
C ALA A 457 26.78 2.42 -2.12
#